data_AF-A0A2E2B7H6-F1
#
_entry.id   AF-A0A2E2B7H6-F1
#
_cell.length_a   1.000
_cell.length_b   1.000
_cell.length_c   1.000
_cell.angle_alpha   90.00
_cell.angle_beta   90.00
_cell.angle_gamma   90.00
#
_symmetry.space_group_name_H-M   'P 1'
#
loop_
_entity.id
_entity.type
_entity.pdbx_description
1 polymer ?
#
loop_
_entity_poly.entity_id
_entity_poly.type
_entity_poly.pdbx_seq_one_letter_code
_entity_poly.pdbx_strand_id
1 'polypeptide(L)'
;MSDLSQQPLTRALIREHTEAFRMFRDAINRLDDEQWGKGEPTWTEVPARIALHTLLCADFYISPGNDQYLMPLHDVQYWIVPIDQLPDQKQTLDWIDTIEKATVDYLTSNGDVGLLTEKAASARREQTRVEWLTYALRHLSHHVAQLSAECKKRGLGAADWG
;
A
#
# COMPACT_ATOMS: atom_id res chain seq x y z
N MET A 1 8.87 -12.99 21.79
CA MET A 1 7.96 -12.10 21.03
C MET A 1 7.43 -11.08 22.02
N SER A 2 7.43 -9.79 21.65
CA SER A 2 6.85 -8.73 22.50
C SER A 2 5.38 -9.02 22.77
N ASP A 3 4.91 -8.82 23.99
CA ASP A 3 3.48 -8.89 24.30
C ASP A 3 2.79 -7.64 23.73
N LEU A 4 2.14 -7.81 22.57
CA LEU A 4 1.37 -6.75 21.92
C LEU A 4 0.26 -6.19 22.82
N SER A 5 -0.18 -6.90 23.87
CA SER A 5 -1.19 -6.39 24.82
C SER A 5 -0.75 -5.09 25.50
N GLN A 6 0.56 -4.88 25.65
CA GLN A 6 1.18 -3.70 26.24
C GLN A 6 1.58 -2.64 25.19
N GLN A 7 1.19 -2.81 23.92
CA GLN A 7 1.54 -1.93 22.80
C GLN A 7 0.28 -1.45 22.04
N PRO A 8 -0.60 -0.65 22.68
CA PRO A 8 -1.86 -0.24 22.10
C PRO A 8 -1.71 0.55 20.79
N LEU A 9 -0.70 1.41 20.64
CA LEU A 9 -0.49 2.16 19.40
C LEU A 9 -0.11 1.22 18.25
N THR A 10 0.85 0.33 18.50
CA THR A 10 1.31 -0.66 17.52
C THR A 10 0.16 -1.53 17.06
N ARG A 11 -0.65 -2.05 17.99
CA ARG A 11 -1.85 -2.83 17.66
C ARG A 11 -2.87 -2.04 16.84
N ALA A 12 -3.12 -0.78 17.19
CA ALA A 12 -4.03 0.06 16.44
C ALA A 12 -3.54 0.25 15.00
N LEU A 13 -2.28 0.61 14.81
CA LEU A 13 -1.71 0.81 13.47
C LEU A 13 -1.70 -0.48 12.65
N ILE A 14 -1.37 -1.64 13.25
CA ILE A 14 -1.45 -2.94 12.57
C ILE A 14 -2.87 -3.17 12.06
N ARG A 15 -3.88 -2.99 12.92
CA ARG A 15 -5.29 -3.18 12.54
C ARG A 15 -5.68 -2.25 11.40
N GLU A 16 -5.41 -0.96 11.51
CA GLU A 16 -5.82 0.00 10.47
C GLU A 16 -5.11 -0.24 9.13
N HIS A 17 -3.83 -0.64 9.13
CA HIS A 17 -3.13 -1.01 7.89
C HIS A 17 -3.68 -2.31 7.29
N THR A 18 -3.92 -3.34 8.10
CA THR A 18 -4.52 -4.60 7.64
C THR A 18 -5.90 -4.37 7.03
N GLU A 19 -6.75 -3.56 7.66
CA GLU A 19 -8.06 -3.22 7.08
C GLU A 19 -7.91 -2.44 5.77
N ALA A 20 -6.95 -1.51 5.69
CA ALA A 20 -6.67 -0.79 4.45
C ALA A 20 -6.18 -1.72 3.33
N PHE A 21 -5.30 -2.69 3.62
CA PHE A 21 -4.86 -3.71 2.66
C PHE A 21 -6.00 -4.66 2.26
N ARG A 22 -6.90 -5.03 3.20
CA ARG A 22 -8.10 -5.81 2.89
C ARG A 22 -8.99 -5.07 1.89
N MET A 23 -9.31 -3.80 2.15
CA MET A 23 -10.11 -2.97 1.22
C MET A 23 -9.42 -2.80 -0.13
N PHE A 24 -8.10 -2.64 -0.14
CA PHE A 24 -7.32 -2.53 -1.37
C PHE A 24 -7.38 -3.81 -2.20
N ARG A 25 -7.23 -4.97 -1.56
CA ARG A 25 -7.36 -6.30 -2.17
C ARG A 25 -8.76 -6.52 -2.73
N ASP A 26 -9.80 -6.14 -1.98
CA ASP A 26 -11.18 -6.21 -2.46
C ASP A 26 -11.40 -5.33 -3.70
N ALA A 27 -10.87 -4.10 -3.71
CA ALA A 27 -10.95 -3.21 -4.87
C ALA A 27 -10.31 -3.85 -6.12
N ILE A 28 -9.16 -4.49 -5.96
CA ILE A 28 -8.44 -5.17 -7.04
C ILE A 28 -9.23 -6.37 -7.56
N ASN A 29 -9.73 -7.24 -6.67
CA ASN A 29 -10.46 -8.46 -7.04
C ASN A 29 -11.79 -8.21 -7.77
N ARG A 30 -12.32 -6.99 -7.73
CA ARG A 30 -13.55 -6.63 -8.46
C ARG A 30 -13.32 -6.45 -9.96
N LEU A 31 -12.09 -6.14 -10.36
CA LEU A 31 -11.72 -5.94 -11.75
C LEU A 31 -11.39 -7.29 -12.39
N ASP A 32 -11.74 -7.47 -13.65
CA ASP A 32 -11.26 -8.62 -14.43
C ASP A 32 -9.98 -8.26 -15.21
N ASP A 33 -9.39 -9.27 -15.86
CA ASP A 33 -8.18 -9.11 -16.68
C ASP A 33 -8.39 -8.11 -17.83
N GLU A 34 -9.60 -8.03 -18.39
CA GLU A 34 -9.90 -7.10 -19.47
C GLU A 34 -9.85 -5.65 -18.98
N GLN A 35 -10.35 -5.40 -17.77
CA GLN A 35 -10.44 -4.07 -17.16
C GLN A 35 -9.14 -3.62 -16.50
N TRP A 36 -8.30 -4.54 -16.06
CA TRP A 36 -7.08 -4.28 -15.27
C TRP A 36 -6.15 -3.24 -15.90
N GLY A 37 -5.94 -3.35 -17.21
CA GLY A 37 -5.10 -2.45 -18.00
C GLY A 37 -5.83 -1.30 -18.70
N LYS A 38 -7.13 -1.11 -18.46
CA LYS A 38 -7.97 -0.14 -19.19
C LYS A 38 -8.21 1.13 -18.41
N GLY A 39 -8.19 2.25 -19.14
CA GLY A 39 -8.48 3.59 -18.65
C GLY A 39 -7.99 4.62 -19.66
N GLU A 40 -8.24 5.89 -19.40
CA GLU A 40 -7.49 6.95 -20.08
C GLU A 40 -6.00 6.75 -19.82
N PRO A 41 -5.11 7.19 -20.72
CA PRO A 41 -3.66 7.03 -20.58
C PRO A 41 -3.07 7.97 -19.51
N THR A 42 -3.75 8.12 -18.38
CA THR A 42 -3.30 8.79 -17.17
C THR A 42 -2.93 7.73 -16.13
N TRP A 43 -1.98 8.04 -15.25
CA TRP A 43 -1.63 7.14 -14.16
C TRP A 43 -2.76 6.99 -13.12
N THR A 44 -3.74 7.90 -13.16
CA THR A 44 -4.81 7.99 -12.18
C THR A 44 -6.07 7.19 -12.52
N GLU A 45 -6.17 6.62 -13.72
CA GLU A 45 -7.40 5.97 -14.20
C GLU A 45 -7.18 4.54 -14.72
N VAL A 46 -5.93 4.09 -14.81
CA VAL A 46 -5.56 2.71 -15.13
C VAL A 46 -5.36 1.91 -13.84
N PRO A 47 -6.19 0.91 -13.54
CA PRO A 47 -6.10 0.15 -12.28
C PRO A 47 -4.71 -0.45 -11.99
N ALA A 48 -4.08 -1.06 -12.99
CA ALA A 48 -2.73 -1.61 -12.86
C ALA A 48 -1.69 -0.56 -12.41
N ARG A 49 -1.79 0.69 -12.90
CA ARG A 49 -0.87 1.78 -12.52
C ARG A 49 -1.15 2.28 -11.11
N ILE A 50 -2.44 2.46 -10.76
CA ILE A 50 -2.85 2.86 -9.42
C ILE A 50 -2.35 1.81 -8.41
N ALA A 51 -2.54 0.53 -8.72
CA ALA A 51 -2.17 -0.55 -7.83
C ALA A 51 -0.65 -0.63 -7.63
N LEU A 52 0.12 -0.62 -8.73
CA LEU A 52 1.58 -0.61 -8.68
C LEU A 52 2.11 0.59 -7.88
N HIS A 53 1.60 1.80 -8.14
CA HIS A 53 1.99 3.00 -7.39
C HIS A 53 1.73 2.84 -5.89
N THR A 54 0.54 2.36 -5.54
CA THR A 54 0.13 2.21 -4.14
C THR A 54 1.06 1.25 -3.40
N LEU A 55 1.41 0.13 -4.02
CA LEU A 55 2.30 -0.87 -3.43
C LEU A 55 3.74 -0.35 -3.31
N LEU A 56 4.25 0.34 -4.33
CA LEU A 56 5.56 0.99 -4.28
C LEU A 56 5.64 2.01 -3.14
N CYS A 57 4.58 2.79 -2.93
CA CYS A 57 4.50 3.71 -1.80
C CYS A 57 4.45 2.96 -0.48
N ALA A 58 3.62 1.92 -0.34
CA ALA A 58 3.54 1.14 0.90
C ALA A 58 4.90 0.52 1.28
N ASP A 59 5.62 -0.05 0.31
CA ASP A 59 6.97 -0.58 0.47
C ASP A 59 7.98 0.52 0.86
N PHE A 60 7.92 1.68 0.19
CA PHE A 60 8.76 2.85 0.53
C PHE A 60 8.65 3.27 1.99
N TYR A 61 7.43 3.30 2.54
CA TYR A 61 7.20 3.79 3.90
C TYR A 61 7.77 2.89 4.99
N ILE A 62 8.04 1.62 4.69
CA ILE A 62 8.60 0.64 5.62
C ILE A 62 10.06 0.26 5.29
N SER A 63 10.58 0.73 4.16
CA SER A 63 11.94 0.45 3.71
C SER A 63 12.97 1.16 4.61
N PRO A 64 14.02 0.47 5.10
CA PRO A 64 15.07 1.10 5.92
C PRO A 64 15.94 2.10 5.16
N GLY A 65 15.92 2.07 3.82
CA GLY A 65 16.63 2.97 2.94
C GLY A 65 16.02 3.01 1.54
N ASN A 66 16.48 3.96 0.70
CA ASN A 66 15.98 4.17 -0.65
C ASN A 66 16.41 3.08 -1.65
N ASP A 67 17.13 2.05 -1.22
CA ASP A 67 17.66 0.95 -2.04
C ASP A 67 17.26 -0.43 -1.48
N GLN A 68 16.41 -0.45 -0.45
CA GLN A 68 16.04 -1.67 0.29
C GLN A 68 14.55 -2.00 0.15
N TYR A 69 14.01 -1.78 -1.05
CA TYR A 69 12.64 -2.13 -1.40
C TYR A 69 12.47 -3.64 -1.51
N LEU A 70 11.32 -4.13 -1.06
CA LEU A 70 10.90 -5.51 -1.29
C LEU A 70 10.40 -5.71 -2.73
N MET A 71 9.85 -4.66 -3.33
CA MET A 71 9.35 -4.71 -4.69
C MET A 71 10.48 -4.66 -5.71
N PRO A 72 10.46 -5.55 -6.73
CA PRO A 72 11.47 -5.57 -7.78
C PRO A 72 11.36 -4.38 -8.76
N LEU A 73 10.27 -3.63 -8.72
CA LEU A 73 9.96 -2.54 -9.64
C LEU A 73 10.12 -1.14 -9.02
N HIS A 74 10.95 -0.97 -7.99
CA HIS A 74 11.08 0.31 -7.28
C HIS A 74 11.63 1.47 -8.12
N ASP A 75 12.41 1.17 -9.16
CA ASP A 75 12.92 2.18 -10.11
C ASP A 75 12.00 2.41 -11.32
N VAL A 76 10.87 1.71 -11.39
CA VAL A 76 9.98 1.76 -12.54
C VAL A 76 9.10 3.00 -12.48
N GLN A 77 9.15 3.80 -13.54
CA GLN A 77 8.24 4.93 -13.75
C GLN A 77 6.85 4.41 -14.16
N TYR A 78 6.09 3.94 -13.18
CA TYR A 78 4.78 3.31 -13.35
C TYR A 78 3.76 4.16 -14.14
N TRP A 79 3.98 5.46 -14.31
CA TRP A 79 3.11 6.35 -15.10
C TRP A 79 3.37 6.32 -16.61
N ILE A 80 4.52 5.81 -17.08
CA ILE A 80 4.87 5.72 -18.51
C ILE A 80 5.10 4.30 -19.02
N VAL A 81 5.19 3.31 -18.12
CA VAL A 81 5.47 1.91 -18.49
C VAL A 81 4.34 1.35 -19.37
N PRO A 82 4.65 0.66 -20.48
CA PRO A 82 3.63 -0.01 -21.29
C PRO A 82 2.76 -0.98 -20.48
N ILE A 83 1.47 -1.09 -20.79
CA ILE A 83 0.51 -1.90 -20.01
C ILE A 83 0.90 -3.38 -19.97
N ASP A 84 1.46 -3.91 -21.06
CA ASP A 84 1.97 -5.28 -21.18
C ASP A 84 3.24 -5.56 -20.36
N GLN A 85 3.85 -4.52 -19.79
CA GLN A 85 4.99 -4.61 -18.86
C GLN A 85 4.60 -4.34 -17.41
N LEU A 86 3.34 -3.96 -17.15
CA LEU A 86 2.82 -3.84 -15.78
C LEU A 86 2.52 -5.24 -15.23
N PRO A 87 2.55 -5.42 -13.89
CA PRO A 87 2.16 -6.68 -13.28
C PRO A 87 0.70 -7.01 -13.65
N ASP A 88 0.44 -8.30 -13.85
CA ASP A 88 -0.94 -8.76 -13.90
C ASP A 88 -1.62 -8.65 -12.53
N GLN A 89 -2.93 -8.88 -12.50
CA GLN A 89 -3.71 -8.79 -11.27
C GLN A 89 -3.20 -9.77 -10.20
N LYS A 90 -2.88 -11.00 -10.59
CA LYS A 90 -2.44 -12.05 -9.67
C LYS A 90 -1.10 -11.70 -9.02
N GLN A 91 -0.12 -11.27 -9.81
CA GLN A 91 1.18 -10.80 -9.34
C GLN A 91 1.03 -9.64 -8.36
N THR A 92 0.11 -8.72 -8.66
CA THR A 92 -0.18 -7.58 -7.78
C THR A 92 -0.75 -8.05 -6.43
N LEU A 93 -1.68 -9.02 -6.44
CA LEU A 93 -2.23 -9.61 -5.23
C LEU A 93 -1.15 -10.32 -4.39
N ASP A 94 -0.25 -11.08 -5.03
CA ASP A 94 0.89 -11.73 -4.35
C ASP A 94 1.83 -10.69 -3.69
N TRP A 95 1.99 -9.51 -4.31
CA TRP A 95 2.77 -8.41 -3.73
C TRP A 95 2.07 -7.74 -2.56
N ILE A 96 0.73 -7.63 -2.56
CA ILE A 96 -0.02 -7.13 -1.38
C ILE A 96 0.31 -7.99 -0.17
N ASP A 97 0.26 -9.32 -0.29
CA ASP A 97 0.55 -10.24 0.82
C ASP A 97 1.96 -10.02 1.38
N THR A 98 2.94 -9.83 0.49
CA THR A 98 4.34 -9.58 0.86
C THR A 98 4.49 -8.26 1.63
N ILE A 99 3.90 -7.18 1.11
CA ILE A 99 4.05 -5.83 1.67
C ILE A 99 3.23 -5.66 2.95
N GLU A 100 2.03 -6.24 3.00
CA GLU A 100 1.19 -6.27 4.20
C GLU A 100 1.94 -6.98 5.33
N LYS A 101 2.50 -8.17 5.06
CA LYS A 101 3.30 -8.89 6.04
C LYS A 101 4.49 -8.06 6.53
N ALA A 102 5.24 -7.47 5.61
CA ALA A 102 6.40 -6.64 5.97
C ALA A 102 6.01 -5.39 6.77
N THR A 103 4.86 -4.79 6.48
CA THR A 103 4.31 -3.67 7.23
C THR A 103 4.00 -4.07 8.67
N VAL A 104 3.37 -5.23 8.87
CA VAL A 104 3.06 -5.79 10.19
C VAL A 104 4.33 -6.12 10.95
N ASP A 105 5.32 -6.75 10.30
CA ASP A 105 6.61 -7.06 10.90
C ASP A 105 7.33 -5.78 11.33
N TYR A 106 7.35 -4.74 10.48
CA TYR A 106 7.94 -3.45 10.78
C TYR A 106 7.26 -2.77 11.97
N LEU A 107 5.92 -2.70 11.99
CA LEU A 107 5.17 -2.15 13.13
C LEU A 107 5.52 -2.90 14.42
N THR A 108 5.53 -4.23 14.37
CA THR A 108 5.81 -5.11 15.52
C THR A 108 7.23 -4.97 16.05
N SER A 109 8.23 -4.87 15.16
CA SER A 109 9.63 -4.74 15.58
C SER A 109 9.93 -3.40 16.25
N ASN A 110 9.18 -2.37 15.90
CA ASN A 110 9.32 -1.03 16.45
C ASN A 110 8.65 -0.88 17.82
N GLY A 111 7.42 -1.40 17.96
CA GLY A 111 6.61 -1.20 19.15
C GLY A 111 6.28 0.27 19.44
N ASP A 112 5.50 0.53 20.49
CA ASP A 112 5.01 1.89 20.79
C ASP A 112 6.14 2.91 20.99
N VAL A 113 7.18 2.54 21.74
CA VAL A 113 8.32 3.43 22.02
C VAL A 113 9.08 3.77 20.75
N GLY A 114 9.45 2.77 19.93
CA GLY A 114 10.18 3.01 18.68
C GLY A 114 9.35 3.83 17.70
N LEU A 115 8.04 3.56 17.62
CA LEU A 115 7.14 4.33 16.76
C LEU A 115 7.03 5.81 17.16
N LEU A 116 6.97 6.09 18.47
CA LEU A 116 6.80 7.45 19.01
C LEU A 116 8.10 8.27 19.05
N THR A 117 9.25 7.62 19.19
CA THR A 117 10.51 8.32 19.51
C THR A 117 11.54 8.27 18.41
N GLU A 118 11.53 7.24 17.55
CA GLU A 118 12.53 7.10 16.49
C GLU A 118 12.07 7.79 15.21
N LYS A 119 13.04 8.38 14.51
CA LYS A 119 12.86 8.98 13.21
C LYS A 119 12.74 7.89 12.14
N ALA A 120 11.82 8.08 11.18
CA ALA A 120 11.79 7.22 10.00
C ALA A 120 13.02 7.49 9.11
N ALA A 121 13.72 6.43 8.71
CA ALA A 121 15.01 6.53 8.01
C ALA A 121 14.92 7.35 6.72
N SER A 122 13.85 7.13 5.94
CA SER A 122 13.62 7.77 4.64
C SER A 122 12.77 9.05 4.73
N ALA A 123 12.42 9.51 5.94
CA ALA A 123 11.61 10.71 6.10
C ALA A 123 12.41 11.97 5.74
N ARG A 124 11.87 12.77 4.80
CA ARG A 124 12.46 14.05 4.37
C ARG A 124 12.44 15.13 5.46
N ARG A 125 11.68 14.93 6.53
CA ARG A 125 11.51 15.83 7.68
C ARG A 125 11.87 15.10 8.96
N GLU A 126 11.90 15.80 10.10
CA GLU A 126 12.12 15.21 11.43
C GLU A 126 10.90 14.42 11.95
N GLN A 127 10.22 13.68 11.06
CA GLN A 127 9.04 12.90 11.40
C GLN A 127 9.43 11.63 12.13
N THR A 128 8.70 11.36 13.20
CA THR A 128 8.69 10.07 13.90
C THR A 128 8.15 8.97 12.99
N ARG A 129 8.45 7.71 13.31
CA ARG A 129 7.90 6.56 12.58
C ARG A 129 6.37 6.52 12.62
N VAL A 130 5.73 6.92 13.72
CA VAL A 130 4.25 6.97 13.80
C VAL A 130 3.66 8.00 12.82
N GLU A 131 4.25 9.19 12.70
CA GLU A 131 3.79 10.20 11.75
C GLU A 131 3.99 9.74 10.30
N TRP A 132 5.13 9.08 10.04
CA TRP A 132 5.47 8.53 8.74
C TRP A 132 4.49 7.43 8.30
N LEU A 133 4.20 6.46 9.17
CA LEU A 133 3.27 5.37 8.88
C LEU A 133 1.81 5.81 8.88
N THR A 134 1.46 6.85 9.64
CA THR A 134 0.13 7.46 9.55
C THR A 134 -0.06 8.17 8.20
N TYR A 135 1.01 8.76 7.64
CA TYR A 135 0.96 9.26 6.27
C TYR A 135 0.81 8.11 5.27
N ALA A 136 1.59 7.02 5.44
CA ALA A 136 1.51 5.82 4.60
C ALA A 136 0.08 5.26 4.55
N LEU A 137 -0.57 5.11 5.72
CA LEU A 137 -1.95 4.66 5.83
C LEU A 137 -2.91 5.56 5.06
N ARG A 138 -2.82 6.88 5.23
CA ARG A 138 -3.68 7.83 4.50
C ARG A 138 -3.46 7.74 2.99
N HIS A 139 -2.22 7.53 2.56
CA HIS A 139 -1.87 7.37 1.14
C HIS A 139 -2.46 6.08 0.57
N LEU A 140 -2.36 4.97 1.31
CA LEU A 140 -3.02 3.71 0.95
C LEU A 140 -4.54 3.89 0.86
N SER A 141 -5.17 4.48 1.87
CA SER A 141 -6.63 4.73 1.86
C SER A 141 -7.07 5.66 0.71
N HIS A 142 -6.25 6.64 0.35
CA HIS A 142 -6.51 7.50 -0.80
C HIS A 142 -6.60 6.69 -2.10
N HIS A 143 -5.67 5.77 -2.33
CA HIS A 143 -5.70 4.94 -3.53
C HIS A 143 -6.72 3.81 -3.48
N VAL A 144 -7.11 3.32 -2.30
CA VAL A 144 -8.31 2.47 -2.14
C VAL A 144 -9.55 3.20 -2.66
N ALA A 145 -9.73 4.46 -2.28
CA ALA A 145 -10.85 5.28 -2.76
C ALA A 145 -10.77 5.53 -4.27
N GLN A 146 -9.56 5.73 -4.80
CA GLN A 146 -9.33 5.89 -6.23
C GLN A 146 -9.70 4.63 -7.04
N LEU A 147 -9.21 3.45 -6.64
CA LEU A 147 -9.60 2.18 -7.27
C LEU A 147 -11.09 1.92 -7.14
N SER A 148 -11.69 2.24 -5.98
CA SER A 148 -13.13 2.12 -5.77
C SER A 148 -13.93 3.03 -6.71
N ALA A 149 -13.43 4.24 -7.00
CA ALA A 149 -14.05 5.12 -7.98
C ALA A 149 -13.95 4.54 -9.40
N GLU A 150 -12.81 3.94 -9.77
CA GLU A 150 -12.65 3.24 -11.05
C GLU A 150 -13.57 2.02 -11.18
N CYS A 151 -13.73 1.24 -10.11
CA CYS A 151 -14.69 0.13 -10.07
C CYS A 151 -16.13 0.61 -10.26
N LYS A 152 -16.52 1.71 -9.60
CA LYS A 152 -17.84 2.34 -9.77
C LYS A 152 -18.08 2.84 -11.19
N LYS A 153 -17.09 3.48 -11.82
CA LYS A 153 -17.17 3.92 -13.23
C LYS A 153 -17.46 2.75 -14.19
N ARG A 154 -17.03 1.53 -13.82
CA ARG A 154 -17.21 0.28 -14.59
C ARG A 154 -18.45 -0.52 -14.18
N GLY A 155 -19.25 -0.04 -13.23
CA GLY A 155 -20.47 -0.72 -12.77
C GLY A 155 -20.25 -1.86 -11.76
N LEU A 156 -19.07 -1.96 -11.15
CA LEU A 156 -18.66 -3.07 -10.26
C LEU A 156 -18.90 -2.80 -8.76
N GLY A 157 -19.38 -1.60 -8.41
CA GLY A 157 -19.43 -1.12 -7.03
C GLY A 157 -18.08 -0.61 -6.52
N ALA A 158 -18.01 -0.23 -5.25
CA ALA A 158 -16.76 0.15 -4.58
C ALA A 158 -16.22 -1.00 -3.74
N ALA A 159 -14.98 -0.88 -3.26
CA ALA A 159 -14.43 -1.78 -2.27
C ALA A 159 -15.31 -1.85 -1.02
N ASP A 160 -15.39 -3.02 -0.41
CA ASP A 160 -16.12 -3.26 0.82
C ASP A 160 -15.35 -2.76 2.05
N TRP A 161 -15.96 -1.87 2.81
CA TRP A 161 -15.39 -1.27 4.02
C TRP A 161 -15.48 -2.20 5.24
N GLY A 162 -16.27 -3.28 5.16
CA GLY A 162 -16.54 -4.19 6.29
C GLY A 162 -17.85 -3.84 7.00
#